data_AF-A0A1I2JQD3-F1
#
_entry.id   AF-A0A1I2JQD3-F1
#
_cell.length_a   1.000
_cell.length_b   1.000
_cell.length_c   1.000
_cell.angle_alpha   90.00
_cell.angle_beta   90.00
_cell.angle_gamma   90.00
#
_symmetry.space_group_name_H-M   'P 1'
#
loop_
_entity.id
_entity.type
_entity.pdbx_description
1 polymer ?
#
loop_
_entity_poly.entity_id
_entity_poly.type
_entity_poly.pdbx_seq_one_letter_code
_entity_poly.pdbx_strand_id
1 'polypeptide(L)' 'MGLFDHLFPDSYDDSVEGEDYYLTKEGYRVMTESYLVKRGYCCANGCRHCPYDPKAQKGNRKLRHDVAKRYNK' A
#
# COMPACT_ATOMS: atom_id res chain seq x y z
N MET A 1 -7.95 24.02 -27.95
CA MET A 1 -6.89 23.03 -27.61
C MET A 1 -5.93 23.68 -26.63
N GLY A 2 -5.96 23.29 -25.35
CA GLY A 2 -5.07 23.85 -24.32
C GLY A 2 -3.68 23.21 -24.38
N LEU A 3 -2.64 24.03 -24.25
CA LEU A 3 -1.21 23.64 -24.26
C LEU A 3 -0.79 22.75 -23.05
N PHE A 4 -1.75 22.31 -22.23
CA PHE A 4 -1.50 21.61 -20.96
C PHE A 4 -2.09 20.19 -20.91
N ASP A 5 -2.83 19.73 -21.93
CA ASP A 5 -3.54 18.44 -21.91
C ASP A 5 -2.61 17.22 -22.02
N HIS A 6 -1.39 17.40 -22.55
CA HIS A 6 -0.38 16.34 -22.66
C HIS A 6 0.66 16.35 -21.55
N LEU A 7 0.58 17.30 -20.61
CA LEU A 7 1.53 17.36 -19.49
C LEU A 7 1.09 16.51 -18.29
N PHE A 8 -0.19 16.09 -18.26
CA PHE A 8 -0.76 15.27 -17.18
C PHE A 8 -1.54 14.04 -17.69
N PRO A 9 -1.02 13.20 -18.61
CA PRO A 9 -1.79 12.06 -19.11
C PRO A 9 -1.89 10.88 -18.11
N ASP A 10 -1.15 10.90 -17.00
CA ASP A 10 -0.96 9.70 -16.17
C ASP A 10 -0.79 10.04 -14.67
N SER A 11 -1.65 10.90 -14.10
CA SER A 11 -1.74 10.99 -12.63
C SER A 11 -2.64 9.88 -12.05
N TYR A 12 -2.72 8.74 -12.75
CA TYR A 12 -3.54 7.61 -12.37
C TYR A 12 -2.74 6.77 -11.39
N ASP A 13 -3.07 6.92 -10.12
CA ASP A 13 -2.70 6.01 -9.04
C ASP A 13 -2.98 4.57 -9.54
N ASP A 14 -1.94 3.82 -9.95
CA ASP A 14 -1.97 2.43 -10.47
C ASP A 14 -2.48 1.41 -9.41
N SER A 15 -3.14 1.91 -8.36
CA SER A 15 -3.72 1.13 -7.29
C SER A 15 -5.03 0.51 -7.78
N VAL A 16 -5.07 -0.82 -7.86
CA VAL A 16 -6.27 -1.55 -8.28
C VAL A 16 -7.21 -1.73 -7.08
N GLU A 17 -8.46 -1.27 -7.22
CA GLU A 17 -9.51 -1.51 -6.22
C GLU A 17 -9.77 -3.01 -6.07
N GLY A 18 -9.69 -3.53 -4.85
CA GLY A 18 -9.81 -4.94 -4.51
C GLY A 18 -8.47 -5.66 -4.30
N GLU A 19 -7.36 -5.13 -4.85
CA GLU A 19 -6.03 -5.69 -4.65
C GLU A 19 -5.24 -4.88 -3.60
N ASP A 20 -5.14 -3.57 -3.82
CA ASP A 20 -4.31 -2.67 -3.03
C ASP A 20 -5.09 -1.96 -1.91
N TYR A 21 -6.36 -1.67 -2.18
CA TYR A 21 -7.25 -1.11 -1.17
C TYR A 21 -8.69 -1.55 -1.44
N TYR A 22 -9.52 -1.47 -0.40
CA TYR A 22 -10.96 -1.61 -0.54
C TYR A 22 -11.66 -0.41 0.09
N LEU A 23 -12.83 -0.07 -0.45
CA LEU A 23 -13.70 0.96 0.10
C LEU A 23 -14.69 0.32 1.06
N THR A 24 -14.78 0.83 2.28
CA THR A 24 -15.85 0.44 3.20
C THR A 24 -17.15 1.14 2.80
N LYS A 25 -18.29 0.59 3.23
CA LYS A 25 -19.62 1.21 3.00
C LYS A 25 -19.74 2.62 3.58
N GLU A 26 -18.89 2.95 4.55
CA GLU A 26 -18.80 4.26 5.19
C GLU A 26 -17.94 5.26 4.40
N GLY A 27 -17.32 4.83 3.28
CA GLY A 27 -16.49 5.68 2.42
C GLY A 27 -15.01 5.73 2.79
N TYR A 28 -14.53 4.85 3.67
CA TYR A 28 -13.10 4.80 4.02
C TYR A 28 -12.31 3.93 3.07
N ARG A 29 -11.17 4.44 2.59
CA ARG A 29 -10.15 3.67 1.85
C ARG A 29 -9.28 2.90 2.84
N VAL A 30 -9.43 1.58 2.89
CA VAL A 30 -8.61 0.71 3.74
C VAL A 30 -7.57 0.01 2.87
N MET A 31 -6.30 0.28 3.16
CA MET A 31 -5.16 -0.34 2.48
C MET A 31 -4.99 -1.78 2.93
N THR A 32 -4.76 -2.68 1.98
CA THR A 32 -4.53 -4.10 2.23
C THR A 32 -3.07 -4.37 2.62
N GLU A 33 -2.81 -5.61 3.06
CA GLU A 33 -1.45 -6.10 3.28
C GLU A 33 -0.59 -5.94 2.01
N SER A 34 -1.15 -6.29 0.85
CA SER A 34 -0.49 -6.23 -0.47
C SER A 34 0.07 -4.85 -0.77
N TYR A 35 -0.75 -3.81 -0.59
CA TYR A 35 -0.33 -2.44 -0.82
C TYR A 35 0.78 -2.02 0.15
N LEU A 36 0.66 -2.39 1.43
CA LEU A 36 1.69 -2.09 2.42
C LEU A 36 3.02 -2.79 2.12
N VAL A 37 2.99 -3.98 1.51
CA VAL A 37 4.19 -4.68 1.01
C VAL A 37 4.77 -3.98 -0.21
N LYS A 38 3.95 -3.66 -1.23
CA LYS A 38 4.40 -2.91 -2.43
C LYS A 38 5.03 -1.57 -2.07
N ARG A 39 4.46 -0.86 -1.08
CA ARG A 39 5.01 0.37 -0.50
C ARG A 39 6.44 0.20 0.03
N GLY A 40 6.78 -1.00 0.52
CA GLY A 40 8.15 -1.36 0.89
C GLY A 40 8.73 -0.71 2.15
N TYR A 41 7.91 -0.05 2.99
CA TYR A 41 8.34 0.44 4.30
C TYR A 41 7.20 0.54 5.33
N CYS A 42 7.56 0.36 6.61
CA CYS A 42 6.68 0.58 7.74
C CYS A 42 6.57 2.06 8.09
N CYS A 43 5.34 2.55 8.19
CA CYS A 43 5.01 3.95 8.50
C CYS A 43 4.98 4.28 10.01
N ALA A 44 5.22 3.30 10.88
CA ALA A 44 5.11 3.43 12.34
C ALA A 44 3.72 3.76 12.92
N ASN A 45 2.64 3.73 12.13
CA ASN A 45 1.28 4.06 12.59
C ASN A 45 0.58 2.97 13.42
N GLY A 46 1.27 1.87 13.77
CA GLY A 46 0.69 0.82 14.62
C GLY A 46 -0.51 0.07 14.03
N CYS A 47 -0.53 -0.14 12.71
CA CYS A 47 -1.65 -0.78 12.00
C CYS A 47 -1.90 -2.23 12.49
N ARG A 48 -3.17 -2.64 12.58
CA ARG A 48 -3.53 -4.01 12.99
C ARG A 48 -3.05 -5.07 12.01
N HIS A 49 -3.17 -4.80 10.70
CA HIS A 49 -2.73 -5.67 9.60
C HIS A 49 -1.35 -5.30 9.06
N CYS A 50 -0.42 -4.87 9.93
CA CYS A 50 0.92 -4.51 9.48
C CYS A 50 1.67 -5.75 8.96
N PRO A 51 2.18 -5.74 7.71
CA PRO A 51 2.99 -6.85 7.18
C PRO A 51 4.40 -6.90 7.77
N TYR A 52 4.83 -5.83 8.45
CA TYR A 52 6.19 -5.68 8.95
C TYR A 52 6.33 -6.17 10.39
N ASP A 53 7.48 -6.77 10.69
CA ASP A 53 7.90 -7.20 12.01
C ASP A 53 9.32 -6.69 12.31
N PRO A 54 9.58 -5.99 13.43
CA PRO A 54 8.64 -5.62 14.49
C PRO A 54 7.64 -4.52 14.06
N LYS A 55 6.47 -4.50 14.72
CA LYS A 55 5.41 -3.52 14.46
C LYS A 55 5.84 -2.11 14.88
N ALA A 56 5.26 -1.11 14.20
CA ALA A 56 5.41 0.32 14.52
C ALA A 56 6.86 0.88 14.47
N GLN A 57 7.77 0.23 13.75
CA GLN A 57 9.14 0.75 13.57
C GLN A 57 9.26 1.54 12.26
N LYS A 58 9.49 2.85 12.34
CA LYS A 58 9.56 3.73 11.16
C LYS A 58 10.70 3.30 10.23
N GLY A 59 10.39 3.10 8.95
CA GLY A 59 11.38 2.71 7.94
C GLY A 59 11.77 1.23 7.97
N ASN A 60 11.14 0.40 8.82
CA ASN A 60 11.36 -1.05 8.79
C ASN A 60 10.87 -1.63 7.46
N ARG A 61 11.68 -2.50 6.85
CA ARG A 61 11.36 -3.23 5.61
C ARG A 61 11.24 -4.74 5.83
N LYS A 62 11.47 -5.21 7.06
CA LYS A 62 11.41 -6.61 7.42
C LYS A 62 9.97 -7.07 7.50
N LEU A 63 9.58 -7.91 6.54
CA LEU A 63 8.26 -8.55 6.51
C LEU A 63 8.19 -9.66 7.57
N ARG A 64 7.00 -9.88 8.12
CA ARG A 64 6.71 -11.03 8.99
C ARG A 64 6.78 -12.32 8.17
N HIS A 65 7.09 -13.44 8.82
CA HIS A 65 7.48 -14.69 8.15
C HIS A 65 6.45 -15.22 7.13
N ASP A 66 5.16 -15.22 7.45
CA ASP A 66 4.12 -15.67 6.53
C ASP A 66 3.87 -14.71 5.37
N VAL A 67 4.03 -13.41 5.58
CA VAL A 67 3.94 -12.41 4.50
C VAL A 67 5.15 -12.53 3.58
N ALA A 68 6.35 -12.66 4.15
CA ALA A 68 7.58 -12.88 3.39
C ALA A 68 7.47 -14.12 2.48
N LYS A 69 6.87 -15.23 2.96
CA LYS A 69 6.62 -16.44 2.15
C LYS A 69 5.69 -16.21 0.95
N ARG A 70 4.73 -15.30 1.08
CA ARG A 70 3.75 -15.02 0.02
C ARG A 70 4.34 -14.14 -1.10
N TYR A 71 5.23 -13.22 -0.75
CA TYR A 71 5.71 -12.19 -1.67
C TYR A 71 7.17 -12.35 -2.15
N ASN A 72 8.03 -13.07 -1.43
CA ASN A 72 9.39 -13.40 -1.91
C ASN A 72 9.40 -14.76 -2.62
N LYS A 73 8.73 -14.84 -3.77
CA LYS A 73 8.81 -16.01 -4.66
C LYS A 73 10.09 -15.99 -5.47
#